data_AF-A0A2M6YL50-F1
#
_entry.id   AF-A0A2M6YL50-F1
#
_cell.length_a   1.000
_cell.length_b   1.000
_cell.length_c   1.000
_cell.angle_alpha   90.00
_cell.angle_beta   90.00
_cell.angle_gamma   90.00
#
_symmetry.space_group_name_H-M   'P 1'
#
loop_
_entity.id
_entity.type
_entity.pdbx_description
1 polymer ?
#
loop_
_entity_poly.entity_id
_entity_poly.type
_entity_poly.pdbx_seq_one_letter_code
_entity_poly.pdbx_strand_id
1 'polypeptide(L)' 'MAQDNRLIHSFPKNALEEIRVSLNVFRGKQYIDIRTFYKGDDSEFHPSKKGVTLAPDLLSDLEESIKKLSDALEE' A
#
# COMPACT_ATOMS: atom_id res chain seq x y z
N MET A 1 14.95 -3.61 -15.57
CA MET A 1 15.46 -3.05 -14.30
C MET A 1 14.37 -3.31 -13.28
N ALA A 2 14.63 -4.20 -12.32
CA ALA A 2 13.64 -4.56 -11.31
C ALA A 2 13.20 -3.26 -10.61
N GLN A 3 11.91 -2.97 -10.64
CA GLN A 3 11.36 -2.00 -9.71
C GLN A 3 11.60 -2.59 -8.34
N ASP A 4 12.52 -2.00 -7.57
CA ASP A 4 12.74 -2.38 -6.18
C ASP A 4 11.48 -1.98 -5.41
N ASN A 5 10.55 -2.92 -5.30
CA ASN A 5 9.36 -2.82 -4.47
C ASN A 5 9.69 -3.49 -3.14
N ARG A 6 10.00 -2.67 -2.14
CA ARG A 6 10.26 -3.12 -0.77
C ARG A 6 8.96 -3.14 0.00
N LEU A 7 8.42 -4.33 0.23
CA LEU A 7 7.28 -4.53 1.12
C LEU A 7 7.65 -4.10 2.55
N ILE A 8 6.85 -3.20 3.14
CA ILE A 8 7.02 -2.71 4.52
C ILE A 8 6.03 -3.42 5.45
N HIS A 9 4.78 -3.53 5.02
CA HIS A 9 3.73 -4.19 5.79
C HIS A 9 2.64 -4.76 4.87
N SER A 10 1.95 -5.79 5.33
CA SER A 10 0.78 -6.36 4.65
C SER A 10 -0.20 -6.93 5.65
N PHE A 11 -1.49 -6.84 5.33
CA PHE A 11 -2.56 -7.40 6.16
C PHE A 11 -3.75 -7.86 5.28
N PRO A 12 -4.48 -8.91 5.71
CA PRO A 12 -5.63 -9.40 4.96
C PRO A 12 -6.77 -8.39 4.99
N LYS A 13 -7.36 -8.11 3.82
CA LYS A 13 -8.59 -7.32 3.69
C LYS A 13 -9.82 -8.23 3.76
N ASN A 14 -9.72 -9.41 3.15
CA ASN A 14 -10.70 -10.50 3.19
C ASN A 14 -10.01 -11.82 2.79
N ALA A 15 -10.79 -12.90 2.58
CA ALA A 15 -10.25 -14.22 2.26
C ALA A 15 -9.45 -14.30 0.95
N LEU A 16 -9.69 -13.37 0.01
CA LEU A 16 -9.09 -13.39 -1.33
C LEU A 16 -8.22 -12.17 -1.64
N GLU A 17 -8.23 -11.15 -0.77
CA GLU A 17 -7.51 -9.89 -0.96
C GLU A 17 -6.70 -9.52 0.29
N GLU A 18 -5.52 -8.93 0.07
CA GLU A 18 -4.71 -8.30 1.11
C GLU A 18 -4.30 -6.89 0.69
N ILE A 19 -4.05 -6.02 1.68
CA ILE A 19 -3.45 -4.72 1.45
C ILE A 19 -1.95 -4.83 1.69
N ARG A 20 -1.15 -4.29 0.78
CA ARG A 20 0.30 -4.15 0.93
C ARG A 20 0.67 -2.67 0.98
N VAL A 21 1.54 -2.33 1.92
CA VAL A 21 2.21 -1.04 2.05
C VAL A 21 3.67 -1.25 1.72
N SER A 22 4.16 -0.52 0.71
CA SER A 22 5.50 -0.73 0.16
C SER A 22 6.18 0.58 -0.22
N LEU A 23 7.50 0.53 -0.32
CA LEU A 23 8.30 1.58 -0.95
C LEU A 23 8.73 1.11 -2.33
N ASN A 24 8.43 1.89 -3.36
CA ASN A 24 8.82 1.62 -4.73
C ASN A 24 9.84 2.66 -5.21
N VAL A 25 10.82 2.25 -6.01
CA VAL A 25 11.74 3.14 -6.70
C VAL A 25 11.43 3.16 -8.19
N PHE A 26 10.96 4.31 -8.69
CA PHE A 26 10.69 4.52 -10.10
C PHE A 26 11.48 5.72 -10.63
N ARG A 27 12.33 5.46 -11.64
CA ARG A 27 13.21 6.49 -12.26
C ARG A 27 14.05 7.28 -11.24
N GLY A 28 14.60 6.58 -10.25
CA GLY A 28 15.42 7.18 -9.20
C GLY A 28 14.65 7.97 -8.13
N LYS A 29 13.32 8.00 -8.20
CA LYS A 29 12.46 8.60 -7.17
C LYS A 29 11.78 7.52 -6.35
N GLN A 30 11.71 7.73 -5.04
CA GLN A 30 10.98 6.87 -4.11
C GLN A 30 9.49 7.24 -4.13
N TYR A 31 8.66 6.24 -3.88
CA TYR A 31 7.21 6.38 -3.76
C TYR A 31 6.69 5.44 -2.67
N ILE A 32 5.67 5.90 -1.97
CA ILE A 32 4.88 5.07 -1.05
C ILE A 32 3.76 4.46 -1.90
N ASP A 33 3.66 3.13 -1.96
CA ASP A 33 2.58 2.43 -2.68
C ASP A 33 1.75 1.60 -1.69
N ILE A 34 0.46 1.92 -1.62
CA ILE A 34 -0.55 1.21 -0.82
C ILE A 34 -1.55 0.61 -1.79
N ARG A 35 -1.58 -0.72 -1.90
CA ARG A 35 -2.32 -1.40 -2.98
C ARG A 35 -2.97 -2.67 -2.50
N THR A 36 -4.15 -2.95 -3.05
CA THR A 36 -4.84 -4.23 -2.88
C THR A 36 -4.21 -5.26 -3.82
N PHE A 37 -3.82 -6.39 -3.26
CA PHE A 37 -3.42 -7.59 -3.98
C PHE A 37 -4.53 -8.62 -3.89
N TYR A 38 -4.78 -9.34 -4.98
CA TYR A 38 -5.77 -10.43 -5.03
C TYR A 38 -5.06 -11.76 -5.24
N LYS A 39 -5.62 -12.82 -4.68
CA LYS A 39 -5.12 -14.18 -4.88
C LYS A 39 -5.55 -14.69 -6.27
N GLY A 40 -4.58 -15.03 -7.11
CA GLY A 40 -4.80 -15.64 -8.42
C GLY A 40 -5.04 -17.14 -8.33
N ASP A 41 -5.36 -17.76 -9.47
CA ASP A 41 -5.55 -19.21 -9.59
C ASP A 41 -4.25 -20.00 -9.34
N ASP A 42 -3.10 -19.34 -9.50
CA ASP A 42 -1.77 -19.82 -9.15
C ASP A 42 -1.48 -19.82 -7.64
N SER A 43 -2.46 -19.40 -6.82
CA SER A 43 -2.31 -19.15 -5.39
C SER A 43 -1.30 -18.07 -5.02
N GLU A 44 -0.84 -17.28 -6.00
CA GLU A 44 0.01 -16.12 -5.78
C GLU A 44 -0.83 -14.84 -5.64
N PHE A 45 -0.25 -13.83 -5.01
CA PHE A 45 -0.88 -12.53 -4.85
C PHE A 45 -0.43 -11.58 -5.94
N HIS A 46 -1.39 -11.10 -6.73
CA HIS A 46 -1.17 -10.17 -7.83
C HIS A 46 -1.63 -8.76 -7.49
N PRO A 47 -0.87 -7.71 -7.88
CA PRO A 47 -1.28 -6.34 -7.64
C PRO A 47 -2.52 -6.00 -8.46
N SER A 48 -3.53 -5.43 -7.81
CA SER A 48 -4.70 -4.89 -8.52
C SER A 48 -4.48 -3.44 -8.96
N LYS A 49 -5.38 -2.93 -9.81
CA LYS A 49 -5.45 -1.49 -10.12
C LYS A 49 -5.91 -0.64 -8.93
N LYS A 50 -6.47 -1.24 -7.87
CA LYS A 50 -6.95 -0.57 -6.66
C LYS A 50 -5.77 -0.30 -5.74
N GLY A 51 -5.35 0.96 -5.67
CA GLY A 51 -4.27 1.39 -4.80
C GLY A 51 -3.95 2.86 -5.04
N VAL A 52 -3.14 3.42 -4.17
CA VAL A 52 -2.64 4.79 -4.26
C VAL A 52 -1.12 4.76 -4.19
N THR A 53 -0.50 5.57 -5.03
CA THR A 53 0.94 5.82 -5.02
C THR A 53 1.17 7.28 -4.68
N LEU A 54 1.94 7.54 -3.63
CA LEU A 54 2.20 8.87 -3.10
C LEU A 54 3.68 9.19 -3.17
N ALA A 55 4.00 10.48 -3.35
CA ALA A 55 5.37 10.95 -3.15
C ALA A 55 5.72 10.89 -1.65
N PRO A 56 6.99 10.69 -1.28
CA PRO A 56 7.42 10.65 0.13
C PRO A 56 7.06 11.91 0.92
N ASP A 57 7.04 13.08 0.25
CA ASP A 57 6.69 14.35 0.88
C ASP A 57 5.24 14.42 1.40
N LEU A 58 4.35 13.53 0.93
CA LEU A 58 2.96 13.42 1.38
C LEU A 58 2.79 12.46 2.57
N LEU A 59 3.87 11.88 3.10
CA LEU A 59 3.79 10.94 4.21
C LEU A 59 3.16 11.59 5.46
N SER A 60 3.53 12.83 5.78
CA SER A 60 2.99 13.53 6.95
C SER A 60 1.49 13.76 6.85
N ASP A 61 0.98 14.12 5.67
CA ASP A 61 -0.46 14.27 5.42
C ASP A 61 -1.20 12.93 5.57
N LEU A 62 -0.59 11.84 5.10
CA LEU A 62 -1.15 10.50 5.24
C LEU A 62 -1.21 10.07 6.72
N GLU A 63 -0.15 10.29 7.49
CA GLU A 63 -0.10 9.99 8.92
C GLU A 63 -1.17 10.78 9.70
N GLU A 64 -1.29 12.09 9.44
CA GLU A 64 -2.33 12.91 10.05
C GLU A 64 -3.74 12.40 9.69
N SER A 65 -3.93 12.00 8.44
CA SER A 65 -5.21 11.45 7.96
C SER A 65 -5.56 10.14 8.67
N ILE A 66 -4.59 9.24 8.86
CA ILE A 66 -4.79 7.97 9.59
C ILE A 66 -5.13 8.26 11.06
N LYS A 67 -4.44 9.20 11.69
CA LYS A 67 -4.74 9.59 13.08
C LYS A 67 -6.17 10.10 13.23
N LYS A 68 -6.60 11.02 12.36
CA LYS A 68 -7.98 11.53 12.35
C LYS A 68 -9.02 10.42 12.11
N LEU A 69 -8.69 9.43 11.27
CA LEU A 69 -9.53 8.26 11.07
C LEU A 69 -9.65 7.40 12.33
N SER A 70 -8.56 7.20 13.08
CA SER A 70 -8.58 6.49 14.36
C SER A 70 -9.47 7.22 15.37
N ASP A 71 -9.29 8.53 15.54
CA ASP A 71 -10.09 9.33 16.46
C ASP A 71 -11.60 9.23 16.12
N ALA A 72 -11.96 9.31 14.84
CA ALA A 72 -13.35 9.22 14.36
C ALA A 72 -13.98 7.82 14.46
N LEU A 73 -13.19 6.75 14.63
CA LEU A 73 -13.70 5.38 14.83
C LEU A 73 -13.95 5.06 16.31
N GLU A 74 -13.34 5.84 17.22
CA GLU A 74 -13.51 5.69 18.67
C GLU A 74 -14.70 6.50 19.22
N GLU A 75 -15.25 7.44 18.43
CA GLU A 75 -16.51 8.15 18.68
C GLU A 75 -17.76 7.31 18.36
#